data_AF-A0AA96TCR3-F1
#
_entry.id   AF-A0AA96TCR3-F1
#
_cell.length_a   1.000
_cell.length_b   1.000
_cell.length_c   1.000
_cell.angle_alpha   90.00
_cell.angle_beta   90.00
_cell.angle_gamma   90.00
#
_symmetry.space_group_name_H-M   'P 1'
#
loop_
_entity.id
_entity.type
_entity.pdbx_description
1 polymer ?
#
loop_
_entity_poly.entity_id
_entity_poly.type
_entity_poly.pdbx_seq_one_letter_code
_entity_poly.pdbx_strand_id
1 'polypeptide(L)'
;MPLWQQALIGAGIITSLEFLTGCIVNLALGWHVWDYSGMPGNVLGQICLPYSLLWILVAVAAIILDDWLRYLIFAEERPHYCLWRHREG
;
A
#
# COMPACT_ATOMS: atom_id res chain seq x y z
N MET A 1 -4.47 13.65 -8.09
CA MET A 1 -3.15 13.04 -8.38
C MET A 1 -3.39 11.84 -9.29
N PRO A 2 -2.46 11.44 -10.18
CA PRO A 2 -2.67 10.25 -10.99
C PRO A 2 -2.72 8.99 -10.10
N LEU A 3 -3.58 8.04 -10.45
CA LEU A 3 -3.93 6.89 -9.60
C LEU A 3 -2.70 6.05 -9.22
N TRP A 4 -1.77 5.86 -10.15
CA TRP A 4 -0.55 5.09 -9.91
C TRP A 4 0.34 5.73 -8.82
N GLN A 5 0.38 7.06 -8.72
CA GLN A 5 1.14 7.74 -7.67
C GLN A 5 0.50 7.53 -6.30
N GLN A 6 -0.83 7.62 -6.20
CA GLN A 6 -1.55 7.37 -4.96
C GLN A 6 -1.37 5.91 -4.49
N ALA A 7 -1.48 4.96 -5.42
CA ALA A 7 -1.27 3.54 -5.13
C ALA A 7 0.16 3.24 -4.65
N LEU A 8 1.18 3.81 -5.29
CA LEU A 8 2.57 3.64 -4.87
C LEU A 8 2.85 4.26 -3.49
N ILE A 9 2.30 5.45 -3.23
CA ILE A 9 2.43 6.09 -1.91
C ILE A 9 1.75 5.24 -0.83
N GLY A 10 0.51 4.79 -1.09
CA GLY A 10 -0.22 3.92 -0.16
C GLY A 10 0.51 2.62 0.13
N ALA A 11 0.96 1.92 -0.91
CA ALA A 11 1.72 0.68 -0.76
C ALA A 11 3.06 0.89 -0.04
N GLY A 12 3.75 2.00 -0.33
CA GLY A 12 4.99 2.37 0.36
C GLY A 12 4.79 2.64 1.84
N ILE A 13 3.72 3.35 2.21
CA ILE A 13 3.36 3.61 3.62
C ILE A 13 3.06 2.29 4.34
N ILE A 14 2.22 1.43 3.76
CA ILE A 14 1.86 0.14 4.37
C ILE A 14 3.11 -0.73 4.56
N THR A 15 3.94 -0.86 3.53
CA THR A 15 5.19 -1.63 3.59
C THR A 15 6.15 -1.06 4.65
N SER A 16 6.24 0.27 4.77
CA SER A 16 7.10 0.90 5.78
C SER A 16 6.60 0.64 7.20
N LEU A 17 5.28 0.71 7.42
CA LEU A 17 4.67 0.41 8.71
C LEU A 17 4.79 -1.07 9.07
N GLU A 18 4.63 -1.97 8.10
CA GLU A 18 4.85 -3.41 8.26
C GLU A 18 6.30 -3.67 8.68
N PHE A 19 7.27 -3.03 8.02
CA PHE A 19 8.68 -3.15 8.37
C PHE A 19 9.00 -2.62 9.77
N LEU A 20 8.53 -1.43 10.14
CA LEU A 20 8.75 -0.85 11.46
C LEU A 20 8.13 -1.71 12.56
N THR A 21 6.90 -2.18 12.33
CA THR A 21 6.19 -3.07 13.26
C THR A 21 6.97 -4.37 13.42
N GLY A 22 7.38 -4.99 12.30
CA GLY A 22 8.24 -6.17 12.27
C GLY A 22 9.53 -5.98 13.07
N CYS A 23 10.24 -4.87 12.87
CA CYS A 23 11.44 -4.55 13.65
C CYS A 23 11.15 -4.50 15.16
N ILE A 24 10.04 -3.91 15.58
CA ILE A 24 9.68 -3.86 17.01
C ILE A 24 9.31 -5.26 17.53
N VAL A 25 8.41 -5.98 16.85
CA VAL A 25 7.88 -7.25 17.37
C VAL A 25 8.85 -8.41 17.23
N ASN A 26 9.68 -8.43 16.18
CA ASN A 26 10.60 -9.53 15.92
C ASN A 26 12.01 -9.24 16.39
N LEU A 27 12.55 -8.03 16.15
CA LEU A 27 13.92 -7.72 16.59
C LEU A 27 13.96 -7.26 18.05
N ALA A 28 12.99 -6.48 18.52
CA ALA A 28 12.99 -6.01 19.91
C ALA A 28 12.30 -6.98 20.88
N LEU A 29 11.17 -7.59 20.48
CA LEU A 29 10.38 -8.47 21.36
C LEU A 29 10.59 -9.97 21.11
N GLY A 30 11.17 -10.37 19.97
CA GLY A 30 11.45 -11.77 19.65
C GLY A 30 10.22 -12.64 19.44
N TRP A 31 9.08 -12.07 19.03
CA TRP A 31 7.81 -12.79 18.90
C TRP A 31 7.66 -13.58 17.60
N HIS A 32 8.57 -13.40 16.64
CA HIS A 32 8.59 -14.10 15.35
C HIS A 32 7.25 -14.07 14.57
N VAL A 33 6.54 -12.93 14.66
CA VAL A 33 5.28 -12.68 13.95
C VAL A 33 5.55 -12.22 12.53
N TRP A 34 4.95 -12.87 11.53
CA TRP A 34 5.18 -12.56 10.11
C TRP A 34 6.66 -12.72 9.70
N ASP A 35 7.25 -13.86 10.02
CA ASP A 35 8.62 -14.17 9.60
C ASP A 35 8.69 -14.50 8.10
N TYR A 36 9.20 -13.54 7.32
CA TYR A 36 9.41 -13.67 5.87
C TYR A 36 10.83 -14.13 5.51
N SER A 37 11.66 -14.54 6.47
CA SER A 37 13.08 -14.88 6.24
C SER A 37 13.30 -16.00 5.20
N GLY A 38 12.33 -16.88 5.00
CA GLY A 38 12.35 -17.93 3.99
C GLY A 38 11.91 -17.52 2.58
N MET A 39 11.47 -16.28 2.36
CA MET A 39 10.93 -15.83 1.07
C MET A 39 11.95 -15.04 0.24
N PRO A 40 11.94 -15.18 -1.10
CA PRO A 40 12.83 -14.44 -1.98
C PRO A 40 12.51 -12.94 -1.95
N GLY A 41 13.54 -12.11 -1.84
CA GLY A 41 13.39 -10.66 -1.74
C GLY A 41 12.86 -10.18 -0.39
N ASN A 42 13.08 -10.94 0.69
CA ASN A 42 12.84 -10.46 2.04
C ASN A 42 13.89 -9.43 2.49
N VAL A 43 13.47 -8.50 3.35
CA VAL A 43 14.36 -7.55 4.02
C VAL A 43 14.27 -7.81 5.51
N LEU A 44 15.38 -8.28 6.10
CA LEU A 44 15.49 -8.65 7.53
C LEU A 44 14.43 -9.67 8.01
N GLY A 45 13.82 -10.42 7.09
CA GLY A 45 12.69 -11.29 7.39
C GLY A 45 11.41 -10.56 7.85
N GLN A 46 11.34 -9.23 7.74
CA GLN A 46 10.22 -8.42 8.25
C GLN A 46 9.23 -8.01 7.16
N ILE A 47 9.72 -7.78 5.95
CA ILE A 47 8.92 -7.55 4.75
C ILE A 47 9.46 -8.41 3.62
N CYS A 48 8.67 -8.63 2.59
CA CYS A 48 9.16 -9.23 1.36
C CYS A 48 8.54 -8.59 0.12
N LEU A 49 9.35 -8.52 -0.94
CA LEU A 49 8.98 -7.93 -2.22
C LEU A 49 7.62 -8.41 -2.79
N PRO A 50 7.27 -9.72 -2.81
CA PRO A 50 5.98 -10.15 -3.34
C PRO A 50 4.78 -9.58 -2.56
N TYR A 51 4.89 -9.47 -1.24
CA TYR A 51 3.81 -8.90 -0.41
C TYR A 51 3.74 -7.37 -0.55
N SER A 52 4.89 -6.70 -0.68
CA SER A 52 4.92 -5.27 -1.01
C SER A 52 4.24 -4.94 -2.35
N LEU A 53 4.34 -5.84 -3.34
CA LEU A 53 3.62 -5.70 -4.60
C LEU A 53 2.11 -5.94 -4.44
N LEU A 54 1.68 -6.88 -3.60
CA LEU A 54 0.27 -7.08 -3.27
C LEU A 54 -0.33 -5.82 -2.64
N TRP A 55 0.42 -5.10 -1.80
CA TRP A 55 -0.03 -3.83 -1.22
C TRP A 55 -0.36 -2.77 -2.28
N ILE A 56 0.27 -2.79 -3.46
CA ILE A 56 -0.10 -1.91 -4.57
C ILE A 56 -1.50 -2.23 -5.08
N LEU A 57 -1.82 -3.52 -5.25
CA LEU A 57 -3.16 -3.96 -5.69
C LEU A 57 -4.22 -3.61 -4.64
N VAL A 58 -3.92 -3.84 -3.37
CA VAL A 58 -4.82 -3.49 -2.26
C VAL A 58 -5.01 -1.97 -2.19
N ALA A 59 -3.95 -1.18 -2.37
CA ALA A 59 -4.03 0.28 -2.39
C ALA A 59 -4.92 0.78 -3.55
N VAL A 60 -4.79 0.20 -4.75
CA VAL A 60 -5.69 0.52 -5.88
C VAL A 60 -7.14 0.21 -5.53
N ALA A 61 -7.42 -0.98 -4.98
CA ALA A 61 -8.76 -1.36 -4.57
C ALA A 61 -9.32 -0.44 -3.47
N ALA A 62 -8.49 -0.04 -2.51
CA ALA A 62 -8.85 0.87 -1.43
C ALA A 62 -9.17 2.28 -1.96
N ILE A 63 -8.39 2.80 -2.91
CA ILE A 63 -8.66 4.10 -3.54
C ILE A 63 -10.00 4.07 -4.29
N ILE A 64 -10.23 3.03 -5.10
CA ILE A 64 -11.52 2.87 -5.80
C ILE A 64 -12.67 2.80 -4.80
N LEU A 65 -12.51 2.02 -3.73
CA LEU A 65 -13.55 1.89 -2.70
C LEU A 65 -13.81 3.22 -1.98
N ASP A 66 -12.77 3.97 -1.60
CA ASP A 66 -12.89 5.28 -0.96
C ASP A 66 -13.63 6.28 -1.86
N ASP A 67 -13.26 6.34 -3.14
CA ASP A 67 -13.88 7.19 -4.16
C ASP A 67 -15.37 6.85 -4.35
N TRP A 68 -15.72 5.56 -4.42
CA TRP A 68 -17.11 5.11 -4.50
C TRP A 68 -17.89 5.37 -3.22
N LEU A 69 -17.27 5.17 -2.05
CA LEU A 69 -17.89 5.44 -0.76
C LEU A 69 -18.20 6.94 -0.62
N ARG A 70 -17.29 7.81 -1.05
CA ARG A 70 -17.50 9.26 -1.07
C ARG A 70 -18.64 9.66 -1.98
N TYR A 71 -18.69 9.09 -3.19
CA TYR A 71 -19.78 9.30 -4.12
C TYR A 71 -21.14 8.90 -3.50
N LEU A 72 -21.21 7.73 -2.86
CA LEU A 72 -22.45 7.21 -2.28
C LEU A 72 -22.90 7.95 -1.01
N ILE A 73 -21.97 8.31 -0.14
CA ILE A 73 -22.28 8.91 1.18
C ILE A 73 -22.40 10.44 1.09
N PHE A 74 -21.52 11.10 0.35
CA PHE A 74 -21.44 12.56 0.28
C PHE A 74 -22.05 13.15 -0.99
N ALA A 75 -22.56 12.31 -1.90
CA ALA A 75 -23.12 12.74 -3.20
C ALA A 75 -22.15 13.65 -3.99
N GLU A 76 -20.85 13.43 -3.83
CA GLU A 76 -19.80 14.12 -4.59
C GLU A 76 -19.89 13.75 -6.10
N GLU A 77 -19.15 14.47 -6.94
CA GLU A 77 -19.10 14.17 -8.38
C GLU A 77 -18.57 12.74 -8.65
N ARG A 78 -18.96 12.17 -9.80
CA ARG A 78 -18.57 10.79 -10.15
C ARG A 78 -17.04 10.67 -10.17
N PRO A 79 -16.49 9.56 -9.64
CA PRO A 79 -15.05 9.41 -9.57
C PRO A 79 -14.43 9.41 -10.97
N HIS A 80 -13.40 10.23 -11.15
CA HIS A 80 -12.66 10.40 -12.40
C HIS A 80 -11.21 9.98 -12.18
N TYR A 81 -10.86 8.80 -12.68
CA TYR A 81 -9.52 8.24 -12.54
C TYR A 81 -8.60 8.74 -13.66
N CYS A 82 -7.69 9.65 -13.34
CA CYS A 82 -6.58 9.97 -14.25
C CYS A 82 -5.46 8.93 -14.10
N LEU A 83 -5.33 8.04 -15.09
CA LEU A 83 -4.19 7.11 -15.21
C LEU A 83 -2.89 7.84 -15.60
N TRP A 84 -2.98 8.87 -16.43
CA TRP A 84 -1.83 9.63 -16.91
C TRP A 84 -2.11 11.13 -16.74
N ARG A 85 -1.17 11.86 -16.14
CA ARG A 85 -1.27 13.33 -16.03
C ARG A 85 -0.88 13.91 -17.39
N HIS A 86 -1.85 14.33 -18.20
CA HIS A 86 -1.55 15.23 -19.31
C HIS A 86 -1.11 16.56 -18.68
N ARG A 87 0.19 16.84 -18.74
CA ARG A 87 0.74 18.17 -18.42
C ARG A 87 0.41 19.03 -19.65
N GLU A 88 -0.67 19.77 -19.61
CA GLU A 88 -0.81 20.91 -20.53
C GLU A 88 0.26 21.94 -20.14
N GLY A 89 0.96 22.42 -21.17
CA GLY A 89 2.23 23.15 -21.10
C GLY A 89 2.10 24.58 -20.60
#